data_AF-A0A8S3HXH0-F1
#
_entry.id   AF-A0A8S3HXH0-F1
#
_cell.length_a   1.000
_cell.length_b   1.000
_cell.length_c   1.000
_cell.angle_alpha   90.00
_cell.angle_beta   90.00
_cell.angle_gamma   90.00
#
_symmetry.space_group_name_H-M   'P 1'
#
loop_
_entity.id
_entity.type
_entity.pdbx_description
1 polymer ?
#
loop_
_entity_poly.entity_id
_entity_poly.type
_entity_poly.pdbx_seq_one_letter_code
_entity_poly.pdbx_strand_id
1 'polypeptide(L)'
;TCDIDKADVGTLHPVVYHIMVIHFLQQVDQPVLPCLHEYAYGINNVPVTLNENHYPEFFKVCEKYSREWKSKNTTTVEMLFLQLLSYYVKTFSAKQFVVSIQTRMPVMKIDKNWRSRKLLVEGKFIFKLIRKVRWYFLHEALAVLLQILK
;
A
#
# COMPACT_ATOMS: atom_id res chain seq x y z
N THR A 1 21.96 -4.46 -6.80
CA THR A 1 20.49 -4.29 -6.85
C THR A 1 20.00 -4.79 -8.20
N CYS A 2 18.80 -5.36 -8.29
CA CYS A 2 18.35 -6.13 -9.46
C CYS A 2 17.97 -5.31 -10.71
N ASP A 3 18.26 -4.00 -10.76
CA ASP A 3 17.94 -3.10 -11.89
C ASP A 3 16.46 -3.10 -12.35
N ILE A 4 15.55 -3.41 -11.42
CA ILE A 4 14.10 -3.56 -11.70
C ILE A 4 13.31 -2.25 -11.56
N ASP A 5 13.95 -1.16 -11.15
CA ASP A 5 13.32 0.11 -10.77
C ASP A 5 13.52 1.25 -11.80
N LYS A 6 13.96 0.91 -13.01
CA LYS A 6 14.20 1.82 -14.14
C LYS A 6 12.99 1.91 -15.07
N ALA A 7 12.04 2.80 -14.71
CA ALA A 7 10.82 3.02 -15.50
C ALA A 7 11.10 3.43 -16.96
N ASP A 8 12.24 4.08 -17.20
CA ASP A 8 12.77 4.52 -18.49
C ASP A 8 13.12 3.37 -19.43
N VAL A 9 13.39 2.16 -18.90
CA VAL A 9 13.62 0.94 -19.70
C VAL A 9 12.45 -0.05 -19.61
N GLY A 10 11.28 0.41 -19.16
CA GLY A 10 10.04 -0.37 -19.17
C GLY A 10 9.82 -1.28 -17.95
N THR A 11 10.64 -1.15 -16.90
CA THR A 11 10.40 -1.84 -15.62
C THR A 11 9.46 -1.02 -14.71
N LEU A 12 9.13 -1.52 -13.52
CA LEU A 12 8.20 -0.83 -12.63
C LEU A 12 8.84 0.41 -12.03
N HIS A 13 8.08 1.52 -11.97
CA HIS A 13 8.53 2.75 -11.32
C HIS A 13 8.85 2.48 -9.83
N PRO A 14 9.90 3.05 -9.22
CA PRO A 14 10.33 2.74 -7.85
C PRO A 14 9.21 2.82 -6.80
N VAL A 15 8.33 3.81 -6.96
CA VAL A 15 7.11 3.99 -6.14
C VAL A 15 6.22 2.75 -6.10
N VAL A 16 6.15 1.96 -7.18
CA VAL A 16 5.33 0.74 -7.24
C VAL A 16 5.76 -0.26 -6.19
N TYR A 17 7.07 -0.45 -5.98
CA TYR A 17 7.57 -1.35 -4.94
C TYR A 17 7.18 -0.92 -3.54
N HIS A 18 7.13 0.39 -3.27
CA HIS A 18 6.69 0.92 -1.99
C HIS A 18 5.22 0.58 -1.74
N ILE A 19 4.38 0.72 -2.77
CA ILE A 19 2.95 0.38 -2.69
C ILE A 19 2.77 -1.12 -2.48
N MET A 20 3.57 -1.95 -3.15
CA MET A 20 3.53 -3.40 -2.97
C MET A 20 3.88 -3.80 -1.52
N VAL A 21 4.92 -3.19 -0.94
CA VAL A 21 5.27 -3.41 0.47
C VAL A 21 4.13 -2.98 1.38
N ILE A 22 3.58 -1.77 1.20
CA ILE A 22 2.47 -1.27 2.02
C ILE A 22 1.25 -2.20 1.92
N HIS A 23 0.88 -2.59 0.70
CA HIS A 23 -0.21 -3.53 0.45
C HIS A 23 0.02 -4.83 1.21
N PHE A 24 1.18 -5.48 1.03
CA PHE A 24 1.51 -6.71 1.75
C PHE A 24 1.38 -6.54 3.28
N LEU A 25 1.95 -5.47 3.85
CA LEU A 25 1.91 -5.21 5.30
C LEU A 25 0.50 -4.92 5.84
N GLN A 26 -0.46 -4.53 4.99
CA GLN A 26 -1.88 -4.42 5.33
C GLN A 26 -2.62 -5.76 5.22
N GLN A 27 -2.10 -6.70 4.42
CA GLN A 27 -2.74 -7.97 4.09
C GLN A 27 -2.29 -9.15 4.96
N VAL A 28 -1.16 -9.04 5.66
CA VAL A 28 -0.77 -10.05 6.64
C VAL A 28 -1.84 -10.24 7.73
N ASP A 29 -1.99 -11.47 8.23
CA ASP A 29 -3.06 -11.86 9.17
C ASP A 29 -3.17 -10.93 10.38
N GLN A 30 -2.01 -10.55 10.94
CA GLN A 30 -1.87 -9.46 11.90
C GLN A 30 -1.30 -8.25 11.16
N PRO A 31 -2.12 -7.25 10.77
CA PRO A 31 -1.66 -6.13 9.95
C PRO A 31 -0.55 -5.37 10.66
N VAL A 32 0.54 -5.16 9.94
CA VAL A 32 1.63 -4.29 10.40
C VAL A 32 1.22 -2.84 10.20
N LEU A 33 0.61 -2.53 9.04
CA LEU A 33 0.11 -1.20 8.71
C LEU A 33 -1.42 -1.17 8.68
N PRO A 34 -2.05 -0.05 9.10
CA PRO A 34 -3.49 0.13 8.95
C PRO A 34 -3.87 0.44 7.49
N CYS A 35 -5.12 0.17 7.14
CA CYS A 35 -5.71 0.67 5.90
C CYS A 35 -6.40 2.02 6.13
N LEU A 36 -5.64 3.12 6.03
CA LEU A 36 -6.11 4.47 6.41
C LEU A 36 -7.35 4.96 5.64
N HIS A 37 -7.57 4.45 4.42
CA HIS A 37 -8.76 4.76 3.63
C HIS A 37 -10.04 4.18 4.23
N GLU A 38 -9.98 2.96 4.77
CA GLU A 38 -11.13 2.35 5.44
C GLU A 38 -11.48 3.09 6.74
N TYR A 39 -10.50 3.69 7.42
CA TYR A 39 -10.75 4.56 8.57
C TYR A 39 -11.34 5.91 8.19
N ALA A 40 -10.92 6.48 7.06
CA ALA A 40 -11.40 7.78 6.60
C ALA A 40 -12.85 7.72 6.10
N TYR A 41 -13.22 6.63 5.40
CA TYR A 41 -14.48 6.55 4.67
C TYR A 41 -15.39 5.41 5.14
N GLY A 42 -14.89 4.49 5.96
CA GLY A 42 -15.55 3.22 6.25
C GLY A 42 -15.25 2.18 5.17
N ILE A 43 -15.21 0.90 5.56
CA ILE A 43 -14.84 -0.23 4.70
C ILE A 43 -15.65 -0.27 3.39
N ASN A 44 -16.93 0.06 3.46
CA ASN A 44 -17.85 -0.04 2.31
C ASN A 44 -17.99 1.26 1.50
N ASN A 45 -17.41 2.38 1.96
CA ASN A 45 -17.56 3.67 1.28
C ASN A 45 -16.22 4.26 0.81
N VAL A 46 -15.17 3.44 0.71
CA VAL A 46 -13.90 3.90 0.17
C VAL A 46 -14.11 4.36 -1.29
N PRO A 47 -13.91 5.65 -1.59
CA PRO A 47 -14.20 6.17 -2.91
C PRO A 47 -13.20 5.63 -3.93
N VAL A 48 -13.72 5.18 -5.08
CA VAL A 48 -12.92 4.67 -6.22
C VAL A 48 -11.90 5.69 -6.71
N THR A 49 -12.20 6.98 -6.55
CA THR A 49 -11.27 8.09 -6.80
C THR A 49 -11.41 9.16 -5.74
N LEU A 50 -10.30 9.48 -5.09
CA LEU A 50 -10.19 10.65 -4.23
C LEU A 50 -9.90 11.90 -5.06
N ASN A 51 -10.90 12.77 -5.18
CA ASN A 51 -10.80 14.14 -5.65
C ASN A 51 -10.00 15.00 -4.66
N GLU A 52 -9.28 15.99 -5.17
CA GLU A 52 -8.31 16.80 -4.42
C GLU A 52 -8.91 17.50 -3.20
N ASN A 53 -10.21 17.82 -3.28
CA ASN A 53 -10.94 18.49 -2.21
C ASN A 53 -11.09 17.61 -0.95
N HIS A 54 -10.96 16.29 -1.06
CA HIS A 54 -11.01 15.38 0.10
C HIS A 54 -9.64 15.13 0.74
N TYR A 55 -8.55 15.61 0.14
CA TYR A 55 -7.20 15.37 0.64
C TYR A 55 -6.95 15.96 2.04
N PRO A 56 -7.39 17.20 2.36
CA PRO A 56 -7.14 17.77 3.69
C PRO A 56 -7.75 16.92 4.82
N GLU A 57 -8.97 16.43 4.63
CA GLU A 57 -9.65 15.61 5.65
C GLU A 57 -9.04 14.22 5.76
N PHE A 58 -8.69 13.61 4.62
CA PHE A 58 -7.94 12.36 4.60
C PHE A 58 -6.59 12.47 5.33
N PHE A 59 -5.88 13.60 5.22
CA PHE A 59 -4.61 13.79 5.92
C PHE A 59 -4.76 13.90 7.43
N LYS A 60 -5.80 14.56 7.92
CA LYS A 60 -6.08 14.60 9.36
C LYS A 60 -6.34 13.19 9.90
N VAL A 61 -7.08 12.37 9.15
CA VAL A 61 -7.28 10.95 9.48
C VAL A 61 -5.92 10.24 9.51
N CYS A 62 -5.09 10.40 8.48
CA CYS A 62 -3.77 9.78 8.45
C CYS A 62 -2.93 10.14 9.69
N GLU A 63 -2.84 11.43 10.04
CA GLU A 63 -2.06 11.92 11.17
C GLU A 63 -2.59 11.41 12.52
N LYS A 64 -3.92 11.39 12.69
CA LYS A 64 -4.54 10.86 13.91
C LYS A 64 -4.27 9.36 14.06
N TYR A 65 -4.61 8.58 13.03
CA TYR A 65 -4.56 7.13 13.11
C TYR A 65 -3.14 6.57 13.03
N SER A 66 -2.19 7.27 12.41
CA SER A 66 -0.79 6.84 12.43
C SER A 66 -0.21 6.85 13.85
N ARG A 67 -0.59 7.85 14.66
CA ARG A 67 -0.19 7.95 16.07
C ARG A 67 -0.88 6.93 16.98
N GLU A 68 -2.14 6.60 16.69
CA GLU A 68 -2.94 5.70 17.52
C GLU A 68 -2.75 4.22 17.15
N TRP A 69 -2.33 3.91 15.92
CA TRP A 69 -2.19 2.55 15.45
C TRP A 69 -1.08 1.79 16.18
N LYS A 70 -1.44 0.60 16.68
CA LYS A 70 -0.49 -0.34 17.25
C LYS A 70 -0.71 -1.70 16.62
N SER A 71 0.30 -2.17 15.89
CA SER A 71 0.27 -3.53 15.37
C SER A 71 0.42 -4.54 16.51
N LYS A 72 -0.30 -5.67 16.39
CA LYS A 72 -0.10 -6.85 17.23
C LYS A 72 0.85 -7.87 16.59
N ASN A 73 1.41 -7.53 15.43
CA ASN A 73 2.33 -8.39 14.69
C ASN A 73 3.68 -8.43 15.42
N THR A 74 4.17 -9.63 15.69
CA THR A 74 5.46 -9.90 16.34
C THR A 74 6.46 -10.61 15.42
N THR A 75 6.16 -10.65 14.12
CA THR A 75 6.99 -11.27 13.09
C THR A 75 8.24 -10.42 12.87
N THR A 76 9.41 -11.06 12.82
CA THR A 76 10.67 -10.35 12.56
C THR A 76 10.71 -9.80 11.13
N VAL A 77 11.59 -8.81 10.91
CA VAL A 77 11.74 -8.19 9.59
C VAL A 77 12.19 -9.19 8.53
N GLU A 78 13.12 -10.09 8.87
CA GLU A 78 13.62 -11.12 7.95
C GLU A 78 12.47 -12.02 7.50
N MET A 79 11.62 -12.41 8.45
CA MET A 79 10.47 -13.27 8.15
C MET A 79 9.40 -12.53 7.36
N LEU A 80 9.11 -11.26 7.69
CA LEU A 80 8.23 -10.40 6.88
C LEU A 80 8.75 -10.23 5.45
N PHE A 81 10.06 -10.10 5.26
CA PHE A 81 10.67 -10.01 3.94
C PHE A 81 10.50 -11.30 3.14
N LEU A 82 10.74 -12.47 3.75
CA LEU A 82 10.50 -13.77 3.10
C LEU A 82 9.01 -13.97 2.77
N GLN A 83 8.12 -13.57 3.68
CA GLN A 83 6.67 -13.60 3.46
C GLN A 83 6.24 -12.66 2.34
N LEU A 84 6.83 -11.46 2.22
CA LEU A 84 6.57 -10.53 1.12
C LEU A 84 6.89 -11.16 -0.24
N LEU A 85 8.06 -11.80 -0.36
CA LEU A 85 8.47 -12.49 -1.58
C LEU A 85 7.53 -13.65 -1.88
N SER A 86 7.25 -14.50 -0.88
CA SER A 86 6.33 -15.62 -1.02
C SER A 86 4.93 -15.18 -1.40
N TYR A 87 4.44 -14.08 -0.83
CA TYR A 87 3.13 -13.52 -1.11
C TYR A 87 2.98 -13.16 -2.59
N TYR A 88 3.92 -12.39 -3.14
CA TYR A 88 3.82 -11.96 -4.54
C TYR A 88 4.14 -13.05 -5.56
N VAL A 89 4.80 -14.13 -5.16
CA VAL A 89 5.10 -15.29 -6.03
C VAL A 89 4.00 -16.35 -5.98
N LYS A 90 3.46 -16.66 -4.80
CA LYS A 90 2.60 -17.83 -4.57
C LYS A 90 1.16 -17.47 -4.21
N THR A 91 0.94 -16.42 -3.42
CA THR A 91 -0.37 -16.13 -2.82
C THR A 91 -1.17 -15.12 -3.64
N PHE A 92 -0.53 -14.03 -4.08
CA PHE A 92 -1.17 -12.95 -4.79
C PHE A 92 -1.33 -13.27 -6.28
N SER A 93 -2.58 -13.42 -6.72
CA SER A 93 -2.89 -13.64 -8.14
C SER A 93 -2.86 -12.33 -8.91
N ALA A 94 -1.69 -11.98 -9.44
CA ALA A 94 -1.52 -10.82 -10.33
C ALA A 94 -2.37 -10.91 -11.61
N LYS A 95 -2.93 -12.07 -11.95
CA LYS A 95 -3.88 -12.22 -13.06
C LYS A 95 -5.26 -11.67 -12.72
N GLN A 96 -5.70 -11.81 -11.48
CA GLN A 96 -7.08 -11.51 -11.04
C GLN A 96 -7.18 -10.20 -10.26
N PHE A 97 -6.18 -9.89 -9.44
CA PHE A 97 -6.26 -8.81 -8.46
C PHE A 97 -5.36 -7.62 -8.80
N VAL A 98 -5.72 -6.48 -8.22
CA VAL A 98 -4.97 -5.23 -8.26
C VAL A 98 -4.30 -5.01 -6.90
N VAL A 99 -3.06 -4.52 -6.91
CA VAL A 99 -2.40 -4.03 -5.70
C VAL A 99 -3.03 -2.68 -5.33
N SER A 100 -3.79 -2.67 -4.23
CA SER A 100 -4.47 -1.50 -3.69
C SER A 100 -4.11 -1.31 -2.22
N ILE A 101 -3.87 -0.06 -1.81
CA ILE A 101 -3.67 0.32 -0.40
C ILE A 101 -4.90 1.02 0.20
N GLN A 102 -6.00 1.01 -0.56
CA GLN A 102 -7.25 1.69 -0.20
C GLN A 102 -8.23 0.78 0.54
N THR A 103 -8.05 -0.53 0.43
CA THR A 103 -8.84 -1.51 1.17
C THR A 103 -8.04 -2.77 1.45
N ARG A 104 -8.39 -3.46 2.55
CA ARG A 104 -7.94 -4.81 2.83
C ARG A 104 -8.66 -5.85 1.97
N MET A 105 -9.87 -5.56 1.50
CA MET A 105 -10.59 -6.48 0.63
C MET A 105 -9.89 -6.63 -0.74
N PRO A 106 -9.78 -7.85 -1.30
CA PRO A 106 -9.18 -8.05 -2.61
C PRO A 106 -9.92 -7.26 -3.70
N VAL A 107 -9.20 -6.39 -4.41
CA VAL A 107 -9.75 -5.61 -5.53
C VAL A 107 -9.57 -6.39 -6.81
N MET A 108 -10.67 -6.83 -7.42
CA MET A 108 -10.60 -7.57 -8.69
C MET A 108 -10.44 -6.61 -9.87
N LYS A 109 -9.65 -7.02 -10.86
CA LYS A 109 -9.46 -6.25 -12.09
C LYS A 109 -10.75 -6.11 -12.89
N ILE A 110 -11.62 -7.11 -12.84
CA ILE A 110 -12.90 -7.11 -13.56
C ILE A 110 -13.82 -5.98 -13.07
N ASP A 111 -13.82 -5.69 -11.77
CA ASP A 111 -14.60 -4.60 -11.16
C ASP A 111 -14.12 -3.22 -11.64
N LYS A 112 -12.84 -3.11 -12.01
CA LYS A 112 -12.25 -1.90 -12.59
C LYS A 112 -12.32 -1.87 -14.13
N ASN A 113 -12.94 -2.88 -14.75
CA ASN A 113 -12.93 -3.11 -16.20
C ASN A 113 -11.52 -3.19 -16.79
N TRP A 114 -10.56 -3.74 -16.03
CA TRP A 114 -9.17 -3.91 -16.45
C TRP A 114 -8.94 -5.34 -16.96
N ARG A 115 -8.46 -5.47 -18.19
CA ARG A 115 -8.20 -6.78 -18.83
C ARG A 115 -6.70 -6.95 -19.08
N SER A 116 -5.95 -7.31 -18.05
CA SER A 116 -4.50 -7.56 -18.14
C SER A 116 -4.07 -8.68 -17.21
N ARG A 117 -3.11 -9.50 -17.65
CA ARG A 117 -2.45 -10.52 -16.82
C ARG A 117 -1.25 -9.98 -16.04
N LYS A 118 -0.83 -8.73 -16.30
CA LYS A 118 0.32 -8.08 -15.65
C LYS A 118 -0.02 -7.62 -14.25
N LEU A 119 0.96 -7.48 -13.36
CA LEU A 119 0.78 -6.80 -12.07
C LEU A 119 0.26 -5.37 -12.30
N LEU A 120 -0.88 -5.03 -11.70
CA LEU A 120 -1.45 -3.68 -11.77
C LEU A 120 -1.52 -3.10 -10.36
N VAL A 121 -1.21 -1.81 -10.25
CA VAL A 121 -1.20 -1.08 -8.99
C VAL A 121 -2.06 0.17 -9.14
N GLU A 122 -2.91 0.48 -8.16
CA GLU A 122 -3.77 1.66 -8.21
C GLU A 122 -2.94 2.94 -8.08
N GLY A 123 -2.81 3.72 -9.16
CA GLY A 123 -1.85 4.85 -9.22
C GLY A 123 -2.41 6.26 -9.01
N LYS A 124 -3.72 6.49 -9.16
CA LYS A 124 -4.27 7.87 -9.32
C LYS A 124 -4.12 8.77 -8.09
N PHE A 125 -4.13 8.20 -6.89
CA PHE A 125 -3.98 8.94 -5.63
C PHE A 125 -2.51 9.12 -5.22
N ILE A 126 -1.62 8.23 -5.69
CA ILE A 126 -0.33 7.98 -5.04
C ILE A 126 0.77 8.92 -5.51
N PHE A 127 0.78 9.31 -6.79
CA PHE A 127 1.76 10.29 -7.28
C PHE A 127 1.57 11.68 -6.65
N LYS A 128 0.34 12.06 -6.27
CA LYS A 128 0.05 13.33 -5.57
C LYS A 128 0.34 13.22 -4.08
N LEU A 129 -0.01 12.09 -3.45
CA LEU A 129 0.34 11.78 -2.05
C LEU A 129 1.86 11.83 -1.83
N ILE A 130 2.65 11.18 -2.68
CA ILE A 130 4.12 11.13 -2.53
C ILE A 130 4.77 12.50 -2.80
N ARG A 131 4.22 13.32 -3.69
CA ARG A 131 4.75 14.67 -3.96
C ARG A 131 4.42 15.67 -2.84
N LYS A 132 3.23 15.60 -2.23
CA LYS A 132 2.76 16.56 -1.22
C LYS A 132 3.08 16.13 0.22
N VAL A 133 3.26 14.83 0.45
CA VAL A 133 3.40 14.19 1.78
C VAL A 133 4.76 13.52 1.93
N ARG A 134 5.70 13.88 1.04
CA ARG A 134 7.06 13.31 0.92
C ARG A 134 7.84 13.26 2.23
N TRP A 135 7.46 14.10 3.20
CA TRP A 135 8.08 14.17 4.52
C TRP A 135 7.32 13.46 5.63
N TYR A 136 6.00 13.27 5.53
CA TYR A 136 5.22 12.66 6.63
C TYR A 136 5.00 11.17 6.41
N PHE A 137 4.61 10.75 5.20
CA PHE A 137 4.29 9.34 4.94
C PHE A 137 5.52 8.46 4.80
N LEU A 138 6.59 8.98 4.18
CA LEU A 138 7.87 8.28 4.15
C LEU A 138 8.48 8.22 5.55
N HIS A 139 8.35 9.27 6.36
CA HIS A 139 8.91 9.28 7.70
C HIS A 139 8.07 8.47 8.70
N GLU A 140 6.75 8.34 8.52
CA GLU A 140 5.86 7.47 9.31
C GLU A 140 5.93 6.01 8.85
N ALA A 141 5.91 5.72 7.54
CA ALA A 141 6.13 4.37 7.05
C ALA A 141 7.57 3.90 7.32
N LEU A 142 8.58 4.78 7.19
CA LEU A 142 9.94 4.51 7.66
C LEU A 142 9.99 4.48 9.19
N ALA A 143 9.25 5.28 9.95
CA ALA A 143 9.26 5.19 11.42
C ALA A 143 8.61 3.89 11.90
N VAL A 144 7.55 3.42 11.25
CA VAL A 144 6.95 2.11 11.50
C VAL A 144 7.91 1.01 11.07
N LEU A 145 8.52 1.09 9.89
CA LEU A 145 9.58 0.15 9.46
C LEU A 145 10.80 0.18 10.40
N LEU A 146 11.19 1.34 10.92
CA LEU A 146 12.30 1.54 11.88
C LEU A 146 11.93 1.11 13.30
N GLN A 147 10.65 1.12 13.68
CA GLN A 147 10.14 0.52 14.92
C GLN A 147 10.11 -1.01 14.83
N ILE A 148 9.93 -1.57 13.63
CA ILE A 148 9.97 -3.02 13.39
C ILE A 148 11.42 -3.52 13.24
N LEU A 149 12.36 -2.65 12.85
CA LEU A 149 13.80 -2.92 12.71
C LEU A 149 14.61 -2.76 14.02
N LYS A 150 13.96 -2.58 15.18
CA LYS A 150 14.60 -2.58 16.52
C LYS A 150 14.16 -3.80 17.30
#